data_AF-A0A6C9GJB6-F1
#
_entry.id   AF-A0A6C9GJB6-F1
#
_cell.length_a   1.000
_cell.length_b   1.000
_cell.length_c   1.000
_cell.angle_alpha   90.00
_cell.angle_beta   90.00
_cell.angle_gamma   90.00
#
_symmetry.space_group_name_H-M   'P 1'
#
loop_
_entity.id
_entity.type
_entity.pdbx_description
1 polymer ?
#
loop_
_entity_poly.entity_id
_entity_poly.type
_entity_poly.pdbx_seq_one_letter_code
_entity_poly.pdbx_strand_id
1 'polypeptide(L)'
;MTKDELIARLRSLGEQLNRDVSLTGTKEELALRVAELEEELDDTGDTAGQDTPLSPENVLTGHENEVVSAQPDTVTDTADLVTV
;
A
#
# COMPACT_ATOMS: atom_id res chain seq x y z
N MET A 1 16.16 21.78 20.00
CA MET A 1 14.70 21.64 20.06
C MET A 1 14.16 21.89 21.46
N THR A 2 13.29 22.89 21.57
CA THR A 2 12.40 23.14 22.69
C THR A 2 11.14 22.28 22.57
N LYS A 3 10.36 22.19 23.64
CA LYS A 3 9.11 21.43 23.65
C LYS A 3 8.11 22.00 22.64
N ASP A 4 8.05 23.32 22.51
CA ASP A 4 7.17 24.02 21.55
C ASP A 4 7.54 23.71 20.10
N GLU A 5 8.84 23.61 19.78
CA GLU A 5 9.29 23.21 18.45
C GLU A 5 8.84 21.77 18.10
N LEU A 6 8.89 20.85 19.08
CA LEU A 6 8.40 19.48 18.90
C LEU A 6 6.88 19.45 18.69
N ILE A 7 6.13 20.24 19.45
CA ILE A 7 4.68 20.36 19.31
C ILE A 7 4.31 20.91 17.92
N ALA A 8 5.03 21.92 17.44
CA ALA A 8 4.83 22.48 16.12
C ALA A 8 5.12 21.45 15.01
N ARG A 9 6.19 20.67 15.15
CA ARG A 9 6.50 19.57 14.21
C ARG A 9 5.42 18.49 14.22
N LEU A 10 5.01 18.01 15.39
CA LEU A 10 3.98 16.97 15.49
C LEU A 10 2.65 17.39 14.84
N ARG A 11 2.26 18.67 14.96
CA ARG A 11 1.09 19.20 14.24
C ARG A 11 1.26 19.12 12.73
N SER A 12 2.42 19.56 12.22
CA SER A 12 2.72 19.52 10.79
C SER A 12 2.76 18.08 10.25
N LEU A 13 3.40 17.16 10.98
CA LEU A 13 3.48 15.75 10.62
C LEU A 13 2.09 15.09 10.67
N GLY A 14 1.29 15.38 11.71
CA GLY A 14 -0.09 14.90 11.81
C GLY A 14 -0.99 15.41 10.69
N GLU A 15 -0.83 16.66 10.25
CA GLU A 15 -1.59 17.22 9.13
C GLU A 15 -1.21 16.55 7.80
N GLN A 16 0.09 16.31 7.56
CA GLN A 16 0.58 15.59 6.38
C GLN A 16 0.05 14.16 6.32
N LEU A 17 -0.01 13.48 7.47
CA LEU A 17 -0.55 12.12 7.59
C LEU A 17 -2.08 12.09 7.75
N ASN A 18 -2.74 13.24 7.81
CA ASN A 18 -4.18 13.38 8.08
C ASN A 18 -4.64 12.61 9.35
N ARG A 19 -3.82 12.64 10.39
CA ARG A 19 -4.01 11.89 11.64
C ARG A 19 -3.93 12.79 12.86
N ASP A 20 -4.74 12.49 13.87
CA ASP A 20 -4.65 13.16 15.17
C ASP A 20 -3.42 12.68 15.96
N VAL A 21 -2.59 13.64 16.40
CA VAL A 21 -1.33 13.39 17.10
C VAL A 21 -1.38 14.03 18.49
N SER A 22 -1.11 13.22 19.52
CA SER A 22 -1.06 13.70 20.89
C SER A 22 0.18 14.57 21.14
N LEU A 23 -0.06 15.85 21.45
CA LEU A 23 0.95 16.85 21.77
C LEU A 23 1.25 16.94 23.28
N THR A 24 0.61 16.09 24.07
CA THR A 24 0.79 15.97 25.51
C THR A 24 1.90 14.97 25.83
N GLY A 25 2.74 15.30 26.82
CA GLY A 25 3.85 14.45 27.27
C GLY A 25 5.09 15.26 27.68
N THR A 26 6.14 14.52 28.01
CA THR A 26 7.50 15.04 28.21
C THR A 26 8.15 15.41 26.89
N LYS A 27 9.28 16.14 26.95
CA LYS A 27 10.02 16.51 25.74
C LYS A 27 10.52 15.27 25.00
N GLU A 28 10.99 14.26 25.74
CA GLU A 28 11.49 13.00 25.19
C GLU A 28 10.40 12.23 24.45
N GLU A 29 9.20 12.11 25.02
CA GLU A 29 8.06 11.45 24.36
C GLU A 29 7.66 12.14 23.06
N LEU A 30 7.64 13.48 23.05
CA LEU A 30 7.33 14.24 21.84
C LEU A 30 8.43 14.08 20.79
N ALA A 31 9.70 14.05 21.20
CA ALA A 31 10.83 13.84 20.29
C ALA A 31 10.80 12.44 19.65
N LEU A 32 10.47 11.40 20.43
CA LEU A 32 10.34 10.05 19.91
C LEU A 32 9.22 9.98 18.86
N ARG A 33 8.04 10.52 19.17
CA ARG A 33 6.91 10.57 18.21
C ARG A 33 7.24 11.34 16.94
N VAL A 34 7.98 12.44 17.04
CA VAL A 34 8.43 13.19 15.85
C VAL A 34 9.28 12.29 14.97
N ALA A 35 10.26 11.58 15.54
CA ALA A 35 11.12 10.69 14.77
C ALA A 35 10.32 9.54 14.12
N GLU A 36 9.38 8.93 14.85
CA GLU A 36 8.51 7.86 14.31
C GLU A 36 7.68 8.35 13.11
N LEU A 37 7.09 9.55 13.20
CA LEU A 37 6.27 10.12 12.13
C LEU A 37 7.12 10.62 10.95
N GLU A 38 8.33 11.13 11.21
CA GLU A 38 9.28 11.51 10.15
C GLU A 38 9.74 10.27 9.36
N GLU A 39 9.99 9.14 10.03
CA GLU A 39 10.30 7.86 9.37
C GLU A 39 9.15 7.38 8.49
N GLU A 40 7.91 7.36 9.00
CA GLU A 40 6.73 6.96 8.23
C GLU A 40 6.52 7.82 6.97
N LEU A 41 6.77 9.14 7.06
CA LEU A 41 6.68 10.05 5.92
C LEU A 41 7.83 9.89 4.93
N ASP A 42 9.05 9.60 5.39
CA ASP A 42 10.21 9.34 4.53
C ASP A 42 10.01 8.04 3.72
N ASP A 43 9.53 6.98 4.37
CA ASP A 43 9.15 5.72 3.72
C ASP A 43 7.99 5.89 2.73
N THR A 44 7.05 6.80 3.02
CA THR A 44 5.94 7.12 2.10
C THR A 44 6.40 8.00 0.93
N GLY A 45 7.47 8.77 1.11
CA GLY A 45 8.02 9.74 0.15
C GLY A 45 8.51 9.15 -1.18
N ASP A 46 8.83 7.85 -1.23
CA ASP A 46 9.23 7.16 -2.48
C ASP A 46 8.04 6.71 -3.34
N THR A 47 6.81 6.72 -2.80
CA THR A 47 5.61 6.28 -3.53
C THR A 47 4.80 7.43 -4.14
N ALA A 48 5.13 8.69 -3.84
CA ALA A 48 4.50 9.87 -4.43
C ALA A 48 5.02 10.25 -5.84
N GLY A 49 5.71 9.33 -6.51
CA GLY A 49 6.23 9.46 -7.88
C GLY A 49 5.47 8.62 -8.93
N GLN A 50 4.28 8.12 -8.63
CA GLN A 50 3.41 7.52 -9.64
C GLN A 50 2.23 8.45 -9.89
N ASP A 51 2.53 9.52 -10.63
CA ASP A 51 1.59 10.11 -11.58
C ASP A 51 0.78 8.99 -12.23
N THR A 52 -0.49 8.87 -11.83
CA THR A 52 -1.49 8.28 -12.70
C THR A 52 -1.61 9.21 -13.90
N PRO A 53 -1.12 8.77 -15.06
CA PRO A 53 -2.07 8.57 -16.13
C PRO A 53 -1.91 7.15 -16.65
N LEU A 54 -2.55 6.19 -15.99
CA LEU A 54 -3.02 5.01 -16.70
C LEU A 54 -4.24 5.44 -17.53
N SER A 55 -3.96 6.20 -18.59
CA SER A 55 -4.79 6.19 -19.78
C SER A 55 -4.25 5.07 -20.66
N PRO A 56 -4.72 3.82 -20.55
CA PRO A 56 -4.76 2.99 -21.73
C PRO A 56 -5.82 3.62 -22.61
N GLU A 57 -5.36 4.42 -23.57
CA GLU A 57 -6.06 4.69 -24.80
C GLU A 57 -6.64 3.34 -25.27
N ASN A 58 -7.94 3.16 -25.07
CA ASN A 58 -8.71 2.04 -25.57
C ASN A 58 -8.83 2.23 -27.09
N VAL A 59 -7.70 2.11 -27.79
CA VAL A 59 -7.68 1.87 -29.23
C VAL A 59 -8.27 0.48 -29.41
N LEU A 60 -9.59 0.50 -29.65
CA LEU A 60 -10.27 -0.31 -30.65
C LEU A 60 -9.32 -0.88 -31.72
N THR A 61 -8.72 -2.03 -31.47
CA THR A 61 -8.32 -2.95 -32.55
C THR A 61 -8.84 -4.33 -32.25
N GLY A 62 -9.81 -4.74 -33.09
CA GLY A 62 -9.96 -6.14 -33.44
C GLY A 62 -10.81 -6.97 -32.50
N HIS A 63 -12.12 -6.71 -32.51
CA HIS A 63 -13.06 -7.82 -32.37
C HIS A 63 -12.89 -8.76 -33.56
N GLU A 64 -12.37 -9.95 -33.31
CA GLU A 64 -12.68 -11.16 -34.08
C GLU A 64 -12.42 -12.35 -33.15
N ASN A 65 -13.40 -12.73 -32.32
CA ASN A 65 -14.47 -13.65 -32.69
C ASN A 65 -13.96 -14.98 -33.26
N GLU A 66 -13.68 -15.97 -32.41
CA GLU A 66 -14.13 -17.34 -32.68
C GLU A 66 -14.41 -18.08 -31.37
N VAL A 67 -15.70 -18.28 -31.15
CA VAL A 67 -16.28 -19.21 -30.18
C VAL A 67 -16.01 -20.63 -30.67
N VAL A 68 -15.47 -21.53 -29.84
CA VAL A 68 -15.99 -22.91 -29.66
C VAL A 68 -15.09 -23.77 -28.74
N SER A 69 -15.72 -24.20 -27.65
CA SER A 69 -15.62 -25.45 -26.90
C SER A 69 -14.45 -26.41 -27.13
N ALA A 70 -13.78 -26.80 -26.04
CA ALA A 70 -13.92 -28.14 -25.47
C ALA A 70 -13.30 -28.22 -24.07
N GLN A 71 -13.92 -29.02 -23.23
CA GLN A 71 -13.64 -29.29 -21.81
C GLN A 71 -12.22 -29.86 -21.62
N PRO A 72 -11.54 -29.61 -20.48
CA PRO A 72 -10.35 -30.39 -20.17
C PRO A 72 -10.76 -31.85 -19.89
N ASP A 73 -10.22 -32.73 -20.72
CA ASP A 73 -10.32 -34.18 -20.63
C ASP A 73 -10.02 -34.67 -19.20
N THR A 74 -10.95 -35.41 -18.61
CA THR A 74 -10.75 -36.22 -17.41
C THR A 74 -9.67 -37.26 -17.64
N VAL A 75 -8.52 -37.11 -16.98
CA VAL A 75 -7.59 -38.21 -16.76
C VAL A 75 -7.47 -38.45 -15.26
N THR A 76 -8.42 -39.22 -14.72
CA THR A 76 -8.28 -39.80 -13.37
C THR A 76 -7.39 -41.04 -13.49
N ASP A 77 -6.08 -40.83 -13.57
CA ASP A 77 -5.11 -41.90 -13.37
C ASP A 77 -4.47 -41.70 -11.99
N THR A 78 -5.04 -42.34 -10.98
CA THR A 78 -4.33 -42.68 -9.76
C THR A 78 -4.69 -44.11 -9.44
N ALA A 79 -3.84 -44.96 -9.99
CA ALA A 79 -3.64 -46.34 -9.58
C ALA A 79 -3.73 -46.48 -8.05
N ASP A 80 -4.47 -47.52 -7.66
CA ASP A 80 -4.08 -48.51 -6.67
C ASP A 80 -3.27 -48.00 -5.46
N LEU A 81 -3.97 -47.72 -4.37
CA LEU A 81 -3.39 -47.83 -3.03
C LEU A 81 -4.32 -48.66 -2.16
N VAL A 82 -4.12 -49.97 -2.24
CA VAL A 82 -4.53 -50.98 -1.25
C VAL A 82 -4.14 -50.52 0.15
N THR A 83 -5.13 -50.40 1.04
CA THR A 83 -5.03 -50.42 2.51
C THR A 83 -6.47 -50.48 3.01
N VAL A 84 -6.96 -51.39 3.86
CA VAL A 84 -6.45 -52.45 4.75
C VAL A 84 -7.58 -53.46 4.96
#